data_AF-A0A7S2ITR1-F1
#
_entry.id   AF-A0A7S2ITR1-F1
#
_cell.length_a   1.000
_cell.length_b   1.000
_cell.length_c   1.000
_cell.angle_alpha   90.00
_cell.angle_beta   90.00
_cell.angle_gamma   90.00
#
_symmetry.space_group_name_H-M   'P 1'
#
loop_
_entity.id
_entity.type
_entity.pdbx_description
1 polymer ?
#
loop_
_entity_poly.entity_id
_entity_poly.type
_entity_poly.pdbx_seq_one_letter_code
_entity_poly.pdbx_strand_id
1 'polypeptide(L)'
;ELLGSSSHSPASSPKSLNPNETSPPSSPKRRAAPLATRKQNKASPSSVTFNIDDVAAGRGSTEVAVAPTDMETALAKAQAERQDAVAAAGHAVREMDIAMGLAEQAAAEMEATIAKAAEQEQQAVLAVKQEAAQAMETAMAKAVADKKEALGAAEQVAANAMEAAMTQAAVDKEEALRAARKEAAKAMETAMAQAAADKEDALHAAGKEAAKAMETAM
;
A
#
# COMPACT_ATOMS: atom_id res chain seq x y z
N GLU A 1 -49.02 7.27 -25.08
CA GLU A 1 -48.38 8.43 -24.44
C GLU A 1 -47.34 7.89 -23.47
N LEU A 2 -46.05 8.24 -23.41
CA LEU A 2 -45.13 9.17 -24.06
C LEU A 2 -43.74 8.48 -23.92
N LEU A 3 -42.96 8.35 -25.00
CA LEU A 3 -41.64 9.02 -25.20
C LEU A 3 -40.74 9.00 -23.94
N GLY A 4 -39.54 8.43 -23.91
CA GLY A 4 -38.48 8.47 -24.91
C GLY A 4 -37.21 9.09 -24.27
N SER A 5 -36.05 8.62 -24.72
CA SER A 5 -34.73 9.29 -24.65
C SER A 5 -33.97 9.20 -23.31
N SER A 6 -32.86 8.46 -23.22
CA SER A 6 -31.55 8.61 -23.89
C SER A 6 -30.60 9.56 -23.15
N SER A 7 -29.44 8.97 -22.79
CA SER A 7 -28.11 9.58 -22.72
C SER A 7 -27.84 10.64 -21.64
N HIS A 8 -26.84 10.37 -20.80
CA HIS A 8 -25.52 11.03 -20.86
C HIS A 8 -24.70 10.62 -19.63
N SER A 9 -23.63 9.86 -19.85
CA SER A 9 -22.47 9.89 -18.95
C SER A 9 -21.77 11.24 -19.12
N PRO A 10 -21.12 11.73 -18.06
CA PRO A 10 -19.73 12.08 -18.28
C PRO A 10 -18.80 11.44 -17.24
N ALA A 11 -17.69 10.96 -17.81
CA ALA A 11 -16.42 10.67 -17.19
C ALA A 11 -16.11 11.48 -15.92
N SER A 12 -15.70 10.77 -14.87
CA SER A 12 -14.75 11.31 -13.89
C SER A 12 -13.62 10.30 -13.77
N SER A 13 -12.51 10.65 -14.41
CA SER A 13 -11.28 9.89 -14.45
C SER A 13 -10.75 9.61 -13.03
N PRO A 14 -10.23 8.41 -12.74
CA PRO A 14 -9.40 8.22 -11.56
C PRO A 14 -8.11 9.02 -11.73
N LYS A 15 -7.82 9.83 -10.72
CA LYS A 15 -6.58 10.60 -10.58
C LYS A 15 -5.39 9.64 -10.79
N SER A 16 -4.63 9.89 -11.84
CA SER A 16 -3.39 9.20 -12.17
C SER A 16 -2.43 9.27 -10.98
N LEU A 17 -2.07 8.11 -10.46
CA LEU A 17 -0.88 7.89 -9.64
C LEU A 17 0.33 8.42 -10.41
N ASN A 18 1.03 9.38 -9.80
CA ASN A 18 2.30 9.89 -10.29
C ASN A 18 3.40 9.02 -9.66
N PRO A 19 4.15 8.20 -10.42
CA PRO A 19 5.20 7.35 -9.88
C PRO A 19 6.55 8.03 -10.11
N ASN A 20 6.79 9.19 -9.48
CA ASN A 20 8.12 9.78 -9.47
C ASN A 20 8.32 10.82 -8.37
N GLU A 21 8.38 10.37 -7.12
CA GLU A 21 9.02 11.13 -6.03
C GLU A 21 9.83 10.20 -5.13
N THR A 22 10.83 9.53 -5.73
CA THR A 22 12.00 9.06 -4.98
C THR A 22 13.09 10.12 -5.08
N SER A 23 12.99 11.15 -4.24
CA SER A 23 14.15 11.96 -3.88
C SER A 23 14.64 11.52 -2.51
N PRO A 24 15.93 11.16 -2.36
CA PRO A 24 16.48 10.70 -1.10
C PRO A 24 16.48 11.83 -0.07
N PRO A 25 16.40 11.55 1.25
CA PRO A 25 16.68 12.55 2.25
C PRO A 25 18.12 13.04 2.04
N SER A 26 18.23 14.31 1.69
CA SER A 26 19.48 15.06 1.58
C SER A 26 20.36 14.79 2.81
N SER A 27 21.59 14.36 2.57
CA SER A 27 22.62 14.12 3.58
C SER A 27 22.69 15.28 4.60
N PRO A 28 22.95 15.01 5.89
CA PRO A 28 23.19 16.08 6.84
C PRO A 28 24.40 16.90 6.38
N LYS A 29 24.10 18.13 5.97
CA LYS A 29 25.05 19.19 5.69
C LYS A 29 26.01 19.26 6.87
N ARG A 30 27.29 18.90 6.65
CA ARG A 30 28.40 19.15 7.57
C ARG A 30 28.38 20.64 7.94
N ARG A 31 27.74 20.99 9.05
CA ARG A 31 27.93 22.28 9.70
C ARG A 31 29.22 22.17 10.49
N ALA A 32 30.27 22.75 9.91
CA ALA A 32 31.45 23.14 10.64
C ALA A 32 31.04 23.88 11.92
N ALA A 33 31.69 23.51 13.02
CA ALA A 33 31.57 24.20 14.30
C ALA A 33 31.83 25.71 14.10
N PRO A 34 30.98 26.61 14.62
CA PRO A 34 31.42 27.99 14.79
C PRO A 34 32.48 27.99 15.88
N LEU A 35 33.75 28.24 15.48
CA LEU A 35 34.77 28.77 16.37
C LEU A 35 34.25 30.09 16.95
N ALA A 36 33.57 30.03 18.10
CA ALA A 36 33.31 31.20 18.92
C ALA A 36 34.56 31.46 19.75
N THR A 37 35.35 32.40 19.24
CA THR A 37 36.49 33.06 19.87
C THR A 37 36.19 33.42 21.32
N ARG A 38 36.83 32.74 22.26
CA ARG A 38 36.91 33.19 23.65
C ARG A 38 37.69 34.50 23.66
N LYS A 39 36.99 35.61 23.96
CA LYS A 39 37.62 36.90 24.29
C LYS A 39 38.69 36.66 25.35
N GLN A 40 39.96 36.76 24.94
CA GLN A 40 41.08 36.93 25.85
C GLN A 40 40.90 38.30 26.51
N ASN A 41 40.60 38.31 27.80
CA ASN A 41 40.81 39.50 28.62
C ASN A 41 42.32 39.67 28.75
N LYS A 42 42.84 40.58 27.93
CA LYS A 42 44.23 40.99 27.82
C LYS A 42 44.51 41.96 28.98
N ALA A 43 44.81 41.42 30.16
CA ALA A 43 45.53 42.18 31.18
C ALA A 43 47.02 41.97 30.91
N SER A 44 47.65 42.99 30.32
CA SER A 44 49.09 43.07 30.14
C SER A 44 49.82 42.88 31.48
N PRO A 45 50.82 42.00 31.61
CA PRO A 45 51.88 42.26 32.55
C PRO A 45 52.78 43.34 31.93
N SER A 46 52.83 44.48 32.61
CA SER A 46 53.86 45.50 32.44
C SER A 46 55.24 44.85 32.36
N SER A 47 56.03 45.28 31.37
CA SER A 47 57.46 45.01 31.33
C SER A 47 58.11 45.66 32.54
N VAL A 48 58.37 44.88 33.59
CA VAL A 48 59.28 45.27 34.66
C VAL A 48 60.67 44.79 34.25
N THR A 49 61.41 45.68 33.62
CA THR A 49 62.87 45.57 33.52
C THR A 49 63.43 45.63 34.93
N PHE A 50 63.99 44.52 35.42
CA PHE A 50 64.81 44.52 36.62
C PHE A 50 66.16 45.17 36.29
N ASN A 51 66.38 46.39 36.78
CA ASN A 51 67.71 46.99 36.82
C ASN A 51 68.50 46.29 37.95
N ILE A 52 69.65 45.70 37.61
CA ILE A 52 70.52 44.92 38.50
C ILE A 52 71.52 45.86 39.22
N ASP A 53 71.10 47.06 39.63
CA ASP A 53 72.03 48.08 40.17
C ASP A 53 71.48 48.84 41.39
N ASP A 54 70.63 48.22 42.22
CA ASP A 54 70.21 48.82 43.51
C ASP A 54 70.31 47.84 44.71
N VAL A 55 71.22 46.86 44.61
CA VAL A 55 71.60 45.98 45.73
C VAL A 55 72.77 46.59 46.49
N ALA A 56 72.63 47.82 47.00
CA ALA A 56 73.69 48.45 47.79
C ALA A 56 73.26 49.57 48.75
N ALA A 57 72.04 49.60 49.27
CA ALA A 57 71.73 50.49 50.40
C ALA A 57 70.48 50.05 51.14
N GLY A 58 70.65 49.33 52.25
CA GLY A 58 69.51 49.01 53.11
C GLY A 58 69.71 47.81 54.01
N ARG A 59 70.85 47.70 54.69
CA ARG A 59 70.96 46.91 55.92
C ARG A 59 70.14 47.59 57.02
N GLY A 60 68.81 47.52 56.89
CA GLY A 60 67.86 47.74 57.96
C GLY A 60 67.62 46.40 58.63
N SER A 61 68.30 46.19 59.74
CA SER A 61 68.10 45.07 60.64
C SER A 61 66.66 45.07 61.14
N THR A 62 65.80 44.24 60.55
CA THR A 62 64.68 43.63 61.26
C THR A 62 64.83 42.12 61.09
N GLU A 63 65.69 41.54 61.93
CA GLU A 63 65.47 40.17 62.39
C GLU A 63 64.07 40.14 63.00
N VAL A 64 63.07 39.85 62.18
CA VAL A 64 61.88 39.18 62.68
C VAL A 64 62.38 37.77 62.95
N ALA A 65 62.88 37.56 64.15
CA ALA A 65 63.05 36.24 64.72
C ALA A 65 61.65 35.60 64.75
N VAL A 66 61.27 34.96 63.64
CA VAL A 66 60.17 34.01 63.64
C VAL A 66 60.63 32.90 64.55
N ALA A 67 60.04 32.84 65.74
CA ALA A 67 60.41 31.87 66.74
C ALA A 67 60.28 30.47 66.13
N PRO A 68 61.15 29.49 66.47
CA PRO A 68 61.06 28.13 65.95
C PRO A 68 59.68 27.48 66.14
N THR A 69 58.91 27.96 67.12
CA THR A 69 57.50 27.61 67.37
C THR A 69 56.51 28.00 66.26
N ASP A 70 56.78 29.06 65.49
CA ASP A 70 55.87 29.53 64.42
C ASP A 70 56.00 28.70 63.14
N MET A 71 57.20 28.16 62.85
CA MET A 71 57.41 27.22 61.74
C MET A 71 56.79 25.85 62.02
N GLU A 72 56.89 25.36 63.26
CA GLU A 72 56.30 24.08 63.67
C GLU A 72 54.76 24.14 63.62
N THR A 73 54.18 25.27 64.05
CA THR A 73 52.74 25.53 63.94
C THR A 73 52.28 25.65 62.49
N ALA A 74 53.06 26.33 61.63
CA ALA A 74 52.77 26.44 60.20
C ALA A 74 52.86 25.08 59.47
N LEU A 75 53.84 24.25 59.83
CA LEU A 75 54.00 22.90 59.28
C LEU A 75 52.84 21.99 59.70
N ALA A 76 52.45 22.02 60.98
CA ALA A 76 51.30 21.27 61.48
C ALA A 76 49.99 21.69 60.78
N LYS A 77 49.79 22.99 60.57
CA LYS A 77 48.63 23.51 59.82
C LYS A 77 48.63 23.07 58.36
N ALA A 78 49.77 23.15 57.67
CA ALA A 78 49.90 22.69 56.30
C ALA A 78 49.71 21.16 56.17
N GLN A 79 50.14 20.39 57.18
CA GLN A 79 49.90 18.95 57.24
C GLN A 79 48.43 18.62 57.47
N ALA A 80 47.73 19.35 58.34
CA ALA A 80 46.29 19.19 58.55
C ALA A 80 45.48 19.52 57.28
N GLU A 81 45.77 20.66 56.62
CA GLU A 81 45.13 21.03 55.35
C GLU A 81 45.39 20.01 54.25
N ARG A 82 46.58 19.40 54.21
CA ARG A 82 46.90 18.32 53.27
C ARG A 82 46.12 17.04 53.59
N GLN A 83 45.96 16.69 54.86
CA GLN A 83 45.15 15.53 55.26
C GLN A 83 43.67 15.72 54.91
N ASP A 84 43.13 16.92 55.14
CA ASP A 84 41.76 17.29 54.76
C ASP A 84 41.58 17.25 53.23
N ALA A 85 42.54 17.76 52.46
CA ALA A 85 42.51 17.69 51.00
C ALA A 85 42.57 16.25 50.49
N VAL A 86 43.36 15.37 51.12
CA VAL A 86 43.41 13.94 50.78
C VAL A 86 42.10 13.24 51.14
N ALA A 87 41.48 13.56 52.27
CA ALA A 87 40.17 13.01 52.65
C ALA A 87 39.06 13.48 51.69
N ALA A 88 39.06 14.75 51.30
CA ALA A 88 38.13 15.31 50.32
C ALA A 88 38.33 14.67 48.93
N ALA A 89 39.57 14.45 48.49
CA ALA A 89 39.87 13.75 47.25
C ALA A 89 39.40 12.28 47.29
N GLY A 90 39.63 11.58 48.41
CA GLY A 90 39.15 10.20 48.59
C GLY A 90 37.62 10.09 48.65
N HIS A 91 36.93 11.12 49.15
CA HIS A 91 35.47 11.22 49.05
C HIS A 91 35.03 11.44 47.60
N ALA A 92 35.65 12.38 46.89
CA ALA A 92 35.31 12.68 45.50
C ALA A 92 35.52 11.47 44.56
N VAL A 93 36.58 10.69 44.76
CA VAL A 93 36.82 9.46 44.00
C VAL A 93 35.73 8.42 44.27
N ARG A 94 35.33 8.21 45.54
CA ARG A 94 34.25 7.28 45.87
C ARG A 94 32.91 7.69 45.28
N GLU A 95 32.57 8.97 45.31
CA GLU A 95 31.36 9.48 44.67
C GLU A 95 31.40 9.29 43.15
N MET A 96 32.57 9.46 42.53
CA MET A 96 32.75 9.23 41.10
C MET A 96 32.62 7.74 40.72
N ASP A 97 33.16 6.83 41.53
CA ASP A 97 32.99 5.39 41.34
C ASP A 97 31.52 4.96 41.45
N ILE A 98 30.79 5.52 42.42
CA ILE A 98 29.35 5.29 42.57
C ILE A 98 28.58 5.83 41.36
N ALA A 99 28.87 7.06 40.93
CA ALA A 99 28.23 7.66 39.77
C ALA A 99 28.48 6.87 38.48
N MET A 100 29.69 6.32 38.33
CA MET A 100 30.06 5.47 37.20
C MET A 100 29.30 4.14 37.22
N GLY A 101 29.20 3.49 38.38
CA GLY A 101 28.41 2.27 38.53
C GLY A 101 26.92 2.48 38.25
N LEU A 102 26.36 3.60 38.69
CA LEU A 102 24.96 3.96 38.38
C LEU A 102 24.75 4.25 36.88
N ALA A 103 25.72 4.89 36.23
CA ALA A 103 25.66 5.13 34.79
C ALA A 103 25.75 3.83 33.98
N GLU A 104 26.58 2.88 34.42
CA GLU A 104 26.67 1.54 33.80
C GLU A 104 25.38 0.75 33.97
N GLN A 105 24.76 0.80 35.15
CA GLN A 105 23.45 0.20 35.39
C GLN A 105 22.37 0.82 34.48
N ALA A 106 22.33 2.16 34.36
CA ALA A 106 21.39 2.85 33.49
C ALA A 106 21.59 2.48 32.01
N ALA A 107 22.85 2.30 31.58
CA ALA A 107 23.16 1.85 30.23
C ALA A 107 22.67 0.41 29.99
N ALA A 108 22.88 -0.50 30.94
CA ALA A 108 22.39 -1.88 30.86
C ALA A 108 20.85 -1.95 30.83
N GLU A 109 20.16 -1.13 31.62
CA GLU A 109 18.70 -1.02 31.59
C GLU A 109 18.21 -0.47 30.24
N MET A 110 18.89 0.52 29.68
CA MET A 110 18.58 1.05 28.35
C MET A 110 18.77 -0.02 27.27
N GLU A 111 19.86 -0.79 27.32
CA GLU A 111 20.10 -1.89 26.37
C GLU A 111 19.02 -2.98 26.48
N ALA A 112 18.64 -3.36 27.70
CA ALA A 112 17.58 -4.32 27.95
C ALA A 112 16.21 -3.83 27.43
N THR A 113 15.89 -2.54 27.59
CA THR A 113 14.64 -1.97 27.07
C THR A 113 14.63 -1.92 25.55
N ILE A 114 15.76 -1.58 24.91
CA ILE A 114 15.90 -1.63 23.44
C ILE A 114 15.72 -3.06 22.93
N ALA A 115 16.36 -4.05 23.56
CA ALA A 115 16.22 -5.45 23.18
C ALA A 115 14.76 -5.93 23.28
N LYS A 116 14.08 -5.59 24.40
CA LYS A 116 12.66 -5.93 24.58
C LYS A 116 11.75 -5.25 23.56
N ALA A 117 12.03 -3.99 23.22
CA ALA A 117 11.27 -3.28 22.19
C ALA A 117 11.46 -3.93 20.81
N ALA A 118 12.68 -4.35 20.47
CA ALA A 118 12.97 -5.06 19.23
C ALA A 118 12.25 -6.42 19.16
N GLU A 119 12.20 -7.18 20.26
CA GLU A 119 11.44 -8.43 20.33
C GLU A 119 9.92 -8.19 20.15
N GLN A 120 9.38 -7.16 20.79
CA GLN A 120 7.97 -6.79 20.64
C GLN A 120 7.62 -6.37 19.21
N GLU A 121 8.51 -5.61 18.56
CA GLU A 121 8.33 -5.22 17.16
C GLU A 121 8.36 -6.45 16.25
N GLN A 122 9.29 -7.39 16.45
CA GLN A 122 9.33 -8.65 15.69
C GLN A 122 8.06 -9.47 15.86
N GLN A 123 7.55 -9.60 17.09
CA GLN A 123 6.29 -10.29 17.36
C GLN A 123 5.10 -9.61 16.70
N ALA A 124 5.03 -8.28 16.75
CA ALA A 124 3.98 -7.51 16.08
C ALA A 124 4.03 -7.70 14.55
N VAL A 125 5.22 -7.67 13.95
CA VAL A 125 5.41 -7.92 12.52
C VAL A 125 4.98 -9.35 12.15
N LEU A 126 5.31 -10.35 12.97
CA LEU A 126 4.90 -11.74 12.74
C LEU A 126 3.38 -11.90 12.85
N ALA A 127 2.74 -11.27 13.84
CA ALA A 127 1.29 -11.29 14.00
C ALA A 127 0.58 -10.67 12.79
N VAL A 128 1.03 -9.50 12.33
CA VAL A 128 0.48 -8.84 11.13
C VAL A 128 0.66 -9.72 9.89
N LYS A 129 1.81 -10.38 9.73
CA LYS A 129 2.04 -11.30 8.60
C LYS A 129 1.13 -12.52 8.65
N GLN A 130 0.90 -13.09 9.83
CA GLN A 130 -0.02 -14.22 10.00
C GLN A 130 -1.47 -13.82 9.69
N GLU A 131 -1.91 -12.68 10.21
CA GLU A 131 -3.26 -12.15 9.94
C GLU A 131 -3.44 -11.87 8.44
N ALA A 132 -2.46 -11.23 7.79
CA ALA A 132 -2.49 -10.96 6.37
C ALA A 132 -2.52 -12.25 5.53
N ALA A 133 -1.74 -13.27 5.90
CA ALA A 133 -1.74 -14.55 5.23
C ALA A 133 -3.11 -15.26 5.36
N GLN A 134 -3.69 -15.27 6.56
CA GLN A 134 -4.99 -15.88 6.82
C GLN A 134 -6.13 -15.13 6.09
N ALA A 135 -6.08 -13.80 6.07
CA ALA A 135 -7.03 -12.98 5.31
C ALA A 135 -6.93 -13.26 3.81
N MET A 136 -5.72 -13.39 3.28
CA MET A 136 -5.48 -13.71 1.87
C MET A 136 -5.99 -15.11 1.52
N GLU A 137 -5.73 -16.12 2.34
CA GLU A 137 -6.22 -17.48 2.14
C GLU A 137 -7.76 -17.51 2.12
N THR A 138 -8.39 -16.84 3.08
CA THR A 138 -9.84 -16.75 3.16
C THR A 138 -10.43 -16.03 1.95
N ALA A 139 -9.82 -14.93 1.52
CA ALA A 139 -10.25 -14.19 0.34
C ALA A 139 -10.10 -15.01 -0.95
N MET A 140 -9.01 -15.77 -1.08
CA MET A 140 -8.78 -16.65 -2.22
C MET A 140 -9.79 -17.80 -2.26
N ALA A 141 -10.04 -18.45 -1.11
CA ALA A 141 -11.05 -19.51 -1.00
C ALA A 141 -12.45 -18.99 -1.38
N LYS A 142 -12.83 -17.81 -0.90
CA LYS A 142 -14.09 -17.15 -1.27
C LYS A 142 -14.15 -16.84 -2.77
N ALA A 143 -13.10 -16.23 -3.34
CA ALA A 143 -13.08 -15.92 -4.76
C ALA A 143 -13.21 -17.16 -5.65
N VAL A 144 -12.64 -18.30 -5.23
CA VAL A 144 -12.80 -19.58 -5.93
C VAL A 144 -14.23 -20.09 -5.82
N ALA A 145 -14.86 -20.01 -4.64
CA ALA A 145 -16.25 -20.40 -4.43
C ALA A 145 -17.20 -19.53 -5.29
N ASP A 146 -17.08 -18.21 -5.19
CA ASP A 146 -17.90 -17.25 -5.95
C ASP A 146 -17.76 -17.47 -7.46
N LYS A 147 -16.53 -17.71 -7.95
CA LYS A 147 -16.29 -18.01 -9.36
C LYS A 147 -16.93 -19.33 -9.79
N LYS A 148 -16.86 -20.36 -8.95
CA LYS A 148 -17.46 -21.67 -9.23
C LYS A 148 -18.99 -21.56 -9.30
N GLU A 149 -19.60 -20.83 -8.39
CA GLU A 149 -21.04 -20.57 -8.40
C GLU A 149 -21.46 -19.78 -9.64
N ALA A 150 -20.72 -18.72 -10.00
CA ALA A 150 -20.99 -17.93 -11.19
C ALA A 150 -20.88 -18.75 -12.48
N LEU A 151 -19.88 -19.64 -12.59
CA LEU A 151 -19.74 -20.55 -13.72
C LEU A 151 -20.90 -21.54 -13.79
N GLY A 152 -21.28 -22.15 -12.67
CA GLY A 152 -22.42 -23.07 -12.63
C GLY A 152 -23.75 -22.39 -13.02
N ALA A 153 -23.97 -21.16 -12.56
CA ALA A 153 -25.14 -20.37 -12.95
C ALA A 153 -25.13 -20.04 -14.45
N ALA A 154 -23.96 -19.67 -15.01
CA ALA A 154 -23.82 -19.40 -16.43
C ALA A 154 -24.05 -20.64 -17.30
N GLU A 155 -23.51 -21.80 -16.89
CA GLU A 155 -23.75 -23.09 -17.55
C GLU A 155 -25.23 -23.48 -17.53
N GLN A 156 -25.92 -23.27 -16.40
CA GLN A 156 -27.35 -23.54 -16.31
C GLN A 156 -28.16 -22.61 -17.24
N VAL A 157 -27.82 -21.32 -17.30
CA VAL A 157 -28.47 -20.38 -18.21
C VAL A 157 -28.25 -20.79 -19.67
N ALA A 158 -27.03 -21.20 -20.03
CA ALA A 158 -26.74 -21.69 -21.37
C ALA A 158 -27.51 -22.98 -21.71
N ALA A 159 -27.59 -23.93 -20.77
CA ALA A 159 -28.35 -25.16 -20.95
C ALA A 159 -29.84 -24.88 -21.16
N ASN A 160 -30.45 -24.04 -20.31
CA ASN A 160 -31.85 -23.66 -20.43
C ASN A 160 -32.14 -22.91 -21.75
N ALA A 161 -31.23 -22.02 -22.17
CA ALA A 161 -31.38 -21.30 -23.44
C ALA A 161 -31.30 -22.25 -24.64
N MET A 162 -30.43 -23.26 -24.59
CA MET A 162 -30.31 -24.28 -25.63
C MET A 162 -31.55 -25.17 -25.70
N GLU A 163 -32.08 -25.60 -24.55
CA GLU A 163 -33.32 -26.38 -24.48
C GLU A 163 -34.51 -25.58 -25.05
N ALA A 164 -34.64 -24.31 -24.67
CA ALA A 164 -35.65 -23.42 -25.20
C ALA A 164 -35.52 -23.24 -26.72
N ALA A 165 -34.30 -23.05 -27.23
CA ALA A 165 -34.05 -22.90 -28.66
C ALA A 165 -34.37 -24.18 -29.45
N MET A 166 -34.00 -25.36 -28.93
CA MET A 166 -34.36 -26.63 -29.57
C MET A 166 -35.88 -26.84 -29.59
N THR A 167 -36.55 -26.53 -28.48
CA THR A 167 -38.01 -26.64 -28.37
C THR A 167 -38.69 -25.69 -29.36
N GLN A 168 -38.24 -24.42 -29.43
CA GLN A 168 -38.79 -23.45 -30.35
C GLN A 168 -38.55 -23.85 -31.81
N ALA A 169 -37.35 -24.33 -32.15
CA ALA A 169 -37.06 -24.80 -33.50
C ALA A 169 -37.95 -25.99 -33.92
N ALA A 170 -38.32 -26.86 -32.98
CA ALA A 170 -39.26 -27.95 -33.25
C ALA A 170 -40.67 -27.42 -33.54
N VAL A 171 -41.15 -26.44 -32.76
CA VAL A 171 -42.44 -25.77 -32.98
C VAL A 171 -42.47 -25.05 -34.33
N ASP A 172 -41.44 -24.25 -34.63
CA ASP A 172 -41.35 -23.49 -35.88
C ASP A 172 -41.34 -24.44 -37.10
N LYS A 173 -40.64 -25.57 -36.99
CA LYS A 173 -40.61 -26.61 -38.03
C LYS A 173 -41.98 -27.26 -38.23
N GLU A 174 -42.70 -27.58 -37.15
CA GLU A 174 -44.04 -28.16 -37.24
C GLU A 174 -45.03 -27.17 -37.89
N GLU A 175 -44.96 -25.89 -37.50
CA GLU A 175 -45.80 -24.84 -38.07
C GLU A 175 -45.52 -24.64 -39.56
N ALA A 176 -44.25 -24.59 -39.96
CA ALA A 176 -43.85 -24.51 -41.37
C ALA A 176 -44.37 -25.71 -42.19
N LEU A 177 -44.26 -26.93 -41.65
CA LEU A 177 -44.81 -28.13 -42.29
C LEU A 177 -46.34 -28.08 -42.40
N ARG A 178 -47.03 -27.54 -41.37
CA ARG A 178 -48.48 -27.38 -41.38
C ARG A 178 -48.92 -26.38 -42.45
N ALA A 179 -48.22 -25.26 -42.57
CA ALA A 179 -48.46 -24.25 -43.60
C ALA A 179 -48.25 -24.84 -45.00
N ALA A 180 -47.13 -25.53 -45.22
CA ALA A 180 -46.83 -26.18 -46.50
C ALA A 180 -47.88 -27.24 -46.89
N ARG A 181 -48.37 -28.04 -45.93
CA ARG A 181 -49.45 -29.01 -46.17
C ARG A 181 -50.76 -28.33 -46.56
N LYS A 182 -51.10 -27.20 -45.92
CA LYS A 182 -52.30 -26.43 -46.24
C LYS A 182 -52.20 -25.84 -47.66
N GLU A 183 -51.04 -25.33 -48.03
CA GLU A 183 -50.79 -24.82 -49.38
C GLU A 183 -50.87 -25.94 -50.44
N ALA A 184 -50.25 -27.09 -50.17
CA ALA A 184 -50.31 -28.25 -51.06
C ALA A 184 -51.75 -28.77 -51.24
N ALA A 185 -52.55 -28.81 -50.16
CA ALA A 185 -53.96 -29.20 -50.24
C ALA A 185 -54.76 -28.24 -51.13
N LYS A 186 -54.54 -26.93 -51.01
CA LYS A 186 -55.18 -25.91 -51.86
C LYS A 186 -54.74 -26.02 -53.32
N ALA A 187 -53.46 -26.27 -53.57
CA ALA A 187 -52.94 -26.51 -54.92
C ALA A 187 -53.56 -27.77 -55.55
N MET A 188 -53.77 -28.82 -54.76
CA MET A 188 -54.42 -30.04 -55.24
C MET A 188 -55.92 -29.84 -55.51
N GLU A 189 -56.63 -29.10 -54.65
CA GLU A 189 -58.04 -28.75 -54.87
C GLU A 189 -58.23 -27.95 -56.16
N THR A 190 -57.38 -26.94 -56.38
CA THR A 190 -57.41 -26.14 -57.62
C THR A 190 -57.06 -26.96 -58.86
N ALA A 191 -56.07 -27.85 -58.78
CA ALA A 191 -55.73 -28.76 -59.87
C ALA A 191 -56.87 -29.73 -60.21
N MET A 192 -57.55 -30.29 -59.20
CA MET A 192 -58.74 -31.13 -59.41
C MET A 192 -59.89 -30.35 -60.04
N ALA A 193 -60.15 -29.12 -59.58
CA ALA A 193 -61.17 -28.27 -60.16
C ALA A 193 -60.87 -27.94 -61.63
N GLN A 194 -59.60 -27.63 -61.96
CA GLN A 194 -59.19 -27.36 -63.33
C GLN A 194 -59.33 -28.61 -64.21
N ALA A 195 -58.89 -29.78 -63.73
CA ALA A 195 -59.02 -31.03 -64.48
C ALA A 195 -60.49 -31.41 -64.74
N ALA A 196 -61.41 -31.08 -63.82
CA ALA A 196 -62.84 -31.28 -64.02
C ALA A 196 -63.37 -30.34 -65.12
N ALA A 197 -62.99 -29.07 -65.10
CA ALA A 197 -63.37 -28.10 -66.13
C ALA A 197 -62.83 -28.50 -67.52
N ASP A 198 -61.54 -28.86 -67.62
CA ASP A 198 -60.92 -29.28 -68.88
C ASP A 198 -61.60 -30.53 -69.46
N LYS A 199 -62.04 -31.46 -68.60
CA LYS A 199 -62.80 -32.64 -69.02
C LYS A 199 -64.20 -32.30 -69.54
N GLU A 200 -64.88 -31.37 -68.90
CA GLU A 200 -66.20 -30.89 -69.33
C GLU A 200 -66.10 -30.20 -70.70
N ASP A 201 -65.09 -29.34 -70.89
CA ASP A 201 -64.81 -28.70 -72.17
C ASP A 201 -64.49 -29.70 -73.28
N ALA A 202 -63.68 -30.74 -72.98
CA ALA A 202 -63.36 -31.79 -73.93
C ALA A 202 -64.60 -32.60 -74.34
N LEU A 203 -65.50 -32.91 -73.40
CA LEU A 203 -66.77 -33.59 -73.71
C LEU A 203 -67.68 -32.70 -74.56
N HIS A 204 -67.76 -31.39 -74.28
CA HIS A 204 -68.51 -30.45 -75.10
C HIS A 204 -67.94 -30.34 -76.52
N ALA A 205 -66.62 -30.29 -76.68
CA ALA A 205 -65.97 -30.28 -77.99
C ALA A 205 -66.27 -31.57 -78.77
N ALA A 206 -66.10 -32.73 -78.14
CA ALA A 206 -66.39 -34.03 -78.74
C ALA A 206 -67.88 -34.17 -79.14
N GLY A 207 -68.80 -33.68 -78.30
CA GLY A 207 -70.23 -33.65 -78.63
C GLY A 207 -70.55 -32.77 -79.84
N LYS A 208 -69.91 -31.59 -79.95
CA LYS A 208 -70.04 -30.72 -81.13
C LYS A 208 -69.49 -31.38 -82.40
N GLU A 209 -68.34 -32.06 -82.31
CA GLU A 209 -67.79 -32.79 -83.44
C GLU A 209 -68.68 -33.97 -83.87
N ALA A 210 -69.22 -34.73 -82.90
CA ALA A 210 -70.13 -35.83 -83.18
C ALA A 210 -71.44 -35.34 -83.84
N ALA A 211 -72.00 -34.22 -83.37
CA ALA A 211 -73.18 -33.60 -83.99
C ALA A 211 -72.90 -33.16 -85.43
N LYS A 212 -71.74 -32.54 -85.68
CA LYS A 212 -71.31 -32.13 -87.03
C LYS A 212 -71.08 -33.33 -87.96
N ALA A 213 -70.54 -34.42 -87.44
CA ALA A 213 -70.37 -35.67 -88.19
C ALA A 213 -71.71 -36.34 -88.54
N MET A 214 -72.72 -36.26 -87.67
CA MET A 214 -74.07 -36.74 -87.96
C MET A 214 -74.79 -35.89 -89.01
N GLU A 215 -74.65 -34.56 -88.97
CA GLU A 215 -75.24 -33.66 -89.97
C GLU A 215 -74.67 -33.89 -91.38
N THR A 216 -73.41 -34.29 -91.49
CA THR A 216 -72.75 -34.58 -92.78
C THR A 216 -73.02 -36.00 -93.31
N ALA A 217 -73.63 -36.87 -92.51
CA ALA A 217 -73.94 -38.26 -92.88
C ALA A 217 -75.43 -38.48 -93.28
N MET A 218 -76.27 -37.46 -93.19
CA MET A 218 -77.67 -37.44 -93.67
C MET A 218 -77.76 -36.82 -95.06
#